data_AF-A0A0U5GGL6-F1
#
_entry.id   AF-A0A0U5GGL6-F1
#
_cell.length_a   1.000
_cell.length_b   1.000
_cell.length_c   1.000
_cell.angle_alpha   90.00
_cell.angle_beta   90.00
_cell.angle_gamma   90.00
#
_symmetry.space_group_name_H-M   'P 1'
#
loop_
_entity.id
_entity.type
_entity.pdbx_description
1 polymer ?
#
loop_
_entity_poly.entity_id
_entity_poly.type
_entity_poly.pdbx_seq_one_letter_code
_entity_poly.pdbx_strand_id
1 'polypeptide(L)'
;MVMGGGSVFELPTPKNAEIPSLSGAEVSAAVSSKAHQFDHLIRYHTTVEDVEKLSNGRLQLVLRHENPEDTDTWSEEVFDHLIVANGHNSVPRVPDIPGLSLWSRNLRHTVTWRSEEDFRKQKILIVGTSESAVDVCLQSLPYARGPVYVSQRTPHPRFPTVFSRPGVEVVATISHFTEDTVHLTDGTVLTDIDTVVFATGYFYTYPFLSSKIRPPPVAGYRIPGLYQHIFDIYNPDTIAFVGVANASLSWLTWEKSAFLIGLLWSGKIRLPAKVQQEEWEAKRLTETGDRLFHILARPWERVIYWDELNELAADYLHTDATDDTLLRSFPFEWVVELMKSRDPKANFYGITDQILGWGSVGTLLVNG
;
A
#
# COMPACT_ATOMS: atom_id res chain seq x y z
N MET A 1 23.33 -18.91 -6.46
CA MET A 1 24.23 -18.04 -5.67
C MET A 1 23.34 -17.07 -4.92
N VAL A 2 23.01 -17.36 -3.66
CA VAL A 2 22.28 -16.40 -2.81
C VAL A 2 23.26 -15.26 -2.52
N MET A 3 22.89 -14.01 -2.82
CA MET A 3 23.75 -12.82 -2.72
C MET A 3 24.06 -12.48 -1.25
N GLY A 4 24.86 -13.29 -0.57
CA GLY A 4 25.12 -13.24 0.87
C GLY A 4 26.16 -12.21 1.34
N GLY A 5 26.33 -11.09 0.65
CA GLY A 5 27.33 -10.08 1.04
C GLY A 5 26.86 -8.62 1.02
N GLY A 6 25.70 -8.33 0.42
CA GLY A 6 25.23 -6.96 0.20
C GLY A 6 23.72 -6.76 0.31
N SER A 7 22.97 -7.77 0.73
CA SER A 7 21.50 -7.73 0.80
C SER A 7 20.94 -7.06 2.05
N VAL A 8 21.74 -6.88 3.12
CA VAL A 8 21.25 -6.28 4.36
C VAL A 8 20.97 -4.78 4.14
N PHE A 9 19.72 -4.38 4.37
CA PHE A 9 19.27 -2.99 4.33
C PHE A 9 18.84 -2.56 5.74
N GLU A 10 19.65 -1.71 6.37
CA GLU A 10 19.33 -1.13 7.66
C GLU A 10 18.97 0.34 7.48
N LEU A 11 17.81 0.73 8.02
CA LEU A 11 17.43 2.13 8.12
C LEU A 11 18.30 2.84 9.17
N PRO A 12 18.64 4.12 8.98
CA PRO A 12 19.38 4.89 9.97
C PRO A 12 18.57 5.03 11.27
N THR A 13 19.26 5.28 12.38
CA THR A 13 18.58 5.62 13.63
C THR A 13 17.97 7.03 13.52
N PRO A 14 16.72 7.25 14.01
CA PRO A 14 16.14 8.59 14.09
C PRO A 14 17.07 9.57 14.81
N LYS A 15 17.30 10.75 14.22
CA LYS A 15 18.18 11.78 14.79
C LYS A 15 17.55 12.49 15.99
N ASN A 16 16.23 12.55 16.05
CA ASN A 16 15.50 13.17 17.16
C ASN A 16 15.15 12.11 18.20
N ALA A 17 15.72 12.22 19.41
CA ALA A 17 15.44 11.30 20.50
C ALA A 17 13.99 11.40 21.03
N GLU A 18 13.32 12.54 20.83
CA GLU A 18 11.93 12.78 21.25
C GLU A 18 10.91 12.24 20.24
N ILE A 19 11.30 12.10 18.96
CA ILE A 19 10.46 11.54 17.90
C ILE A 19 11.15 10.26 17.38
N PRO A 20 10.76 9.07 17.85
CA PRO A 20 11.45 7.82 17.54
C PRO A 20 11.14 7.29 16.12
N SER A 21 10.96 8.18 15.14
CA SER A 21 10.67 7.84 13.75
C SER A 21 11.51 8.69 12.78
N LEU A 22 11.94 8.07 11.69
CA LEU A 22 12.60 8.77 10.59
C LEU A 22 11.61 9.66 9.82
N SER A 23 12.11 10.79 9.34
CA SER A 23 11.40 11.61 8.36
C SER A 23 11.32 10.93 6.99
N GLY A 24 10.38 11.34 6.15
CA GLY A 24 10.27 10.84 4.77
C GLY A 24 11.56 11.07 3.96
N ALA A 25 12.24 12.19 4.17
CA ALA A 25 13.51 12.50 3.52
C ALA A 25 14.64 11.56 3.96
N GLU A 26 14.73 11.24 5.26
CA GLU A 26 15.73 10.30 5.77
C GLU A 26 15.49 8.88 5.25
N VAL A 27 14.24 8.42 5.22
CA VAL A 27 13.89 7.13 4.61
C VAL A 27 14.25 7.15 3.13
N SER A 28 13.80 8.16 2.37
CA SER A 28 14.09 8.26 0.93
C SER A 28 15.58 8.26 0.62
N ALA A 29 16.38 8.98 1.41
CA ALA A 29 17.83 9.02 1.25
C ALA A 29 18.49 7.67 1.52
N ALA A 30 18.08 6.97 2.59
CA ALA A 30 18.59 5.64 2.91
C ALA A 30 18.32 4.64 1.78
N VAL A 31 17.08 4.64 1.27
CA VAL A 31 16.64 3.75 0.19
C VAL A 31 17.36 4.03 -1.11
N SER A 32 17.46 5.30 -1.50
CA SER A 32 18.14 5.70 -2.74
C SER A 32 19.62 5.33 -2.68
N SER A 33 20.29 5.61 -1.56
CA SER A 33 21.70 5.26 -1.35
C SER A 33 21.94 3.74 -1.48
N LYS A 34 21.03 2.91 -0.96
CA LYS A 34 21.11 1.46 -1.14
C LYS A 34 20.88 1.05 -2.59
N ALA A 35 19.85 1.61 -3.24
CA ALA A 35 19.50 1.30 -4.62
C ALA A 35 20.66 1.62 -5.58
N HIS A 36 21.39 2.71 -5.36
CA HIS A 36 22.55 3.11 -6.17
C HIS A 36 23.67 2.07 -6.24
N GLN A 37 23.77 1.17 -5.26
CA GLN A 37 24.72 0.05 -5.30
C GLN A 37 24.37 -0.98 -6.40
N PHE A 38 23.12 -0.96 -6.86
CA PHE A 38 22.56 -1.85 -7.87
C PHE A 38 22.22 -1.12 -9.18
N ASP A 39 22.70 0.11 -9.41
CA ASP A 39 22.46 0.87 -10.65
C ASP A 39 22.86 0.09 -11.91
N HIS A 40 23.87 -0.77 -11.81
CA HIS A 40 24.29 -1.66 -12.89
C HIS A 40 23.24 -2.72 -13.31
N LEU A 41 22.18 -2.90 -12.52
CA LEU A 41 21.03 -3.78 -12.80
C LEU A 41 19.74 -3.00 -13.10
N ILE A 42 19.73 -1.67 -12.92
CA ILE A 42 18.54 -0.83 -13.03
C ILE A 42 18.61 0.01 -14.30
N ARG A 43 17.56 -0.04 -15.12
CA ARG A 43 17.39 0.88 -16.26
C ARG A 43 16.41 1.98 -15.87
N TYR A 44 16.95 3.15 -15.54
CA TYR A 44 16.16 4.36 -15.29
C TYR A 44 15.52 4.90 -16.58
N HIS A 45 14.56 5.83 -16.45
CA HIS A 45 13.86 6.46 -17.58
C HIS A 45 13.28 5.44 -18.57
N THR A 46 12.81 4.30 -18.06
CA THR A 46 12.26 3.22 -18.87
C THR A 46 10.94 2.78 -18.27
N THR A 47 9.87 2.80 -19.06
CA THR A 47 8.56 2.27 -18.68
C THR A 47 8.29 0.94 -19.38
N VAL A 48 7.68 0.01 -18.65
CA VAL A 48 7.12 -1.22 -19.22
C VAL A 48 5.70 -0.90 -19.68
N GLU A 49 5.47 -0.97 -20.98
CA GLU A 49 4.22 -0.55 -21.61
C GLU A 49 3.30 -1.74 -21.88
N ASP A 50 3.87 -2.90 -22.19
CA ASP A 50 3.13 -4.15 -22.35
C ASP A 50 3.97 -5.38 -22.01
N VAL A 51 3.29 -6.47 -21.70
CA VAL A 51 3.85 -7.80 -21.48
C VAL A 51 2.99 -8.79 -22.24
N GLU A 52 3.64 -9.57 -23.11
CA GLU A 52 3.02 -10.67 -23.84
C GLU A 52 3.67 -12.01 -23.48
N LYS A 53 2.86 -13.07 -23.45
CA LYS A 53 3.36 -14.44 -23.28
C LYS A 53 3.53 -15.10 -24.64
N LEU A 54 4.78 -15.45 -24.96
CA LEU A 54 5.15 -16.08 -26.22
C LEU A 54 4.75 -17.57 -26.26
N SER A 55 4.71 -18.14 -27.47
CA SER A 55 4.37 -19.56 -27.68
C SER A 55 5.35 -20.53 -27.02
N ASN A 56 6.59 -20.12 -26.78
CA ASN A 56 7.60 -20.89 -26.05
C ASN A 56 7.50 -20.73 -24.52
N GLY A 57 6.50 -19.99 -24.02
CA GLY A 57 6.25 -19.77 -22.59
C GLY A 57 7.01 -18.60 -21.98
N ARG A 58 7.96 -17.99 -22.69
CA ARG A 58 8.71 -16.80 -22.23
C ARG A 58 7.85 -15.54 -22.31
N LEU A 59 8.30 -14.48 -21.64
CA LEU A 59 7.61 -13.20 -21.56
C LEU A 59 8.36 -12.18 -22.41
N GLN A 60 7.66 -11.54 -23.35
CA GLN A 60 8.17 -10.39 -24.10
C GLN A 60 7.66 -9.11 -23.45
N LEU A 61 8.56 -8.21 -23.12
CA LEU A 61 8.26 -6.87 -22.61
C LEU A 61 8.41 -5.86 -23.74
N VAL A 62 7.44 -4.96 -23.86
CA VAL A 62 7.55 -3.75 -24.66
C VAL A 62 8.00 -2.62 -23.75
N LEU A 63 9.16 -2.05 -24.04
CA LEU A 63 9.81 -1.03 -23.24
C LEU A 63 9.81 0.30 -23.99
N ARG A 64 9.41 1.38 -23.30
CA ARG A 64 9.60 2.75 -23.76
C ARG A 64 10.73 3.39 -22.96
N HIS A 65 11.75 3.87 -23.66
CA HIS A 65 12.84 4.64 -23.10
C HIS A 65 12.53 6.12 -23.30
N GLU A 66 12.32 6.82 -22.17
CA GLU A 66 12.05 8.24 -22.15
C GLU A 66 13.30 9.02 -22.55
N ASN A 67 13.14 9.93 -23.51
CA ASN A 67 14.20 10.86 -23.90
C ASN A 67 13.70 12.31 -23.74
N PRO A 68 14.04 13.00 -22.64
CA PRO A 68 13.54 14.35 -22.39
C PRO A 68 13.94 15.39 -23.44
N GLU A 69 15.03 15.14 -24.18
CA GLU A 69 15.62 16.07 -25.14
C GLU A 69 15.27 15.74 -26.60
N ASP A 70 14.59 14.62 -26.86
CA ASP A 70 14.22 14.15 -28.20
C ASP A 70 12.98 13.24 -28.15
N THR A 71 12.86 12.34 -29.11
CA THR A 71 11.78 11.36 -29.22
C THR A 71 12.11 10.13 -28.40
N ASP A 72 11.12 9.65 -27.65
CA ASP A 72 11.19 8.37 -26.96
C ASP A 72 11.54 7.24 -27.95
N THR A 73 12.30 6.27 -27.46
CA THR A 73 12.63 5.07 -28.24
C THR A 73 11.96 3.85 -27.63
N TRP A 74 11.72 2.84 -28.47
CA TRP A 74 10.99 1.64 -28.09
C TRP A 74 11.83 0.41 -28.37
N SER A 75 11.79 -0.56 -27.46
CA SER A 75 12.46 -1.84 -27.63
C SER A 75 11.60 -2.98 -27.13
N GLU A 76 11.94 -4.19 -27.58
CA GLU A 76 11.31 -5.43 -27.14
C GLU A 76 12.37 -6.36 -26.57
N GLU A 77 12.12 -6.91 -25.40
CA GLU A 77 13.06 -7.81 -24.72
C GLU A 77 12.33 -9.04 -24.17
N VAL A 78 13.00 -10.20 -24.20
CA VAL A 78 12.40 -11.48 -23.83
C VAL A 78 13.07 -12.06 -22.58
N PHE A 79 12.25 -12.39 -21.58
CA PHE A 79 12.66 -12.89 -20.28
C PHE A 79 11.97 -14.21 -19.95
N ASP A 80 12.63 -15.02 -19.14
CA ASP A 80 12.08 -16.29 -18.62
C ASP A 80 11.13 -16.04 -17.44
N HIS A 81 11.41 -15.00 -16.65
CA HIS A 81 10.65 -14.67 -15.45
C HIS A 81 10.39 -13.15 -15.34
N LEU A 82 9.29 -12.78 -14.71
CA LEU A 82 8.86 -11.42 -14.43
C LEU A 82 8.46 -11.28 -12.96
N ILE A 83 9.13 -10.39 -12.25
CA ILE A 83 8.71 -9.95 -10.91
C ILE A 83 8.03 -8.58 -11.06
N VAL A 84 6.76 -8.52 -10.69
CA VAL A 84 5.96 -7.30 -10.73
C VAL A 84 6.08 -6.58 -9.39
N ALA A 85 6.72 -5.40 -9.40
CA ALA A 85 7.02 -4.61 -8.20
C ALA A 85 6.73 -3.11 -8.38
N ASN A 86 5.74 -2.74 -9.20
CA ASN A 86 5.38 -1.34 -9.48
C ASN A 86 4.60 -0.64 -8.35
N GLY A 87 4.26 -1.37 -7.28
CA GLY A 87 3.49 -0.84 -6.16
C GLY A 87 2.02 -0.56 -6.48
N HIS A 88 1.29 -0.03 -5.50
CA HIS A 88 -0.18 0.12 -5.58
C HIS A 88 -0.71 1.44 -4.97
N ASN A 89 0.15 2.44 -4.80
CA ASN A 89 -0.22 3.74 -4.21
C ASN A 89 -0.04 4.90 -5.22
N SER A 90 -0.32 4.64 -6.50
CA SER A 90 -0.09 5.62 -7.58
C SER A 90 -1.38 6.04 -8.30
N VAL A 91 -2.31 5.11 -8.57
CA VAL A 91 -3.58 5.45 -9.22
C VAL A 91 -4.64 5.81 -8.17
N PRO A 92 -5.02 7.10 -8.06
CA PRO A 92 -5.90 7.56 -6.99
C PRO A 92 -7.32 7.03 -7.20
N ARG A 93 -7.98 6.66 -6.10
CA ARG A 93 -9.40 6.34 -6.11
C ARG A 93 -10.19 7.61 -5.82
N VAL A 94 -10.83 8.17 -6.83
CA VAL A 94 -11.83 9.24 -6.65
C VAL A 94 -13.22 8.62 -6.85
N PRO A 95 -14.12 8.70 -5.86
CA PRO A 95 -15.48 8.18 -6.01
C PRO A 95 -16.25 8.98 -7.06
N ASP A 96 -17.11 8.30 -7.81
CA ASP A 96 -18.06 8.96 -8.70
C ASP A 96 -19.15 9.64 -7.85
N ILE A 97 -19.08 10.96 -7.72
CA ILE A 97 -20.01 11.78 -6.94
C ILE A 97 -20.75 12.69 -7.93
N PRO A 98 -22.10 12.73 -7.91
CA PRO A 98 -22.87 13.61 -8.79
C PRO A 98 -22.40 15.06 -8.72
N GLY A 99 -22.22 15.68 -9.88
CA GLY A 99 -21.80 17.08 -10.00
C GLY A 99 -20.32 17.36 -9.71
N LEU A 100 -19.50 16.38 -9.35
CA LEU A 100 -18.08 16.59 -9.05
C LEU A 100 -17.32 17.21 -10.24
N SER A 101 -17.69 16.85 -11.48
CA SER A 101 -17.10 17.41 -12.70
C SER A 101 -17.47 18.88 -12.95
N LEU A 102 -18.48 19.40 -12.25
CA LEU A 102 -18.89 20.81 -12.33
C LEU A 102 -18.12 21.70 -11.35
N TRP A 103 -17.47 21.11 -10.34
CA TRP A 103 -16.79 21.85 -9.28
C TRP A 103 -15.69 22.75 -9.88
N SER A 104 -15.82 24.06 -9.66
CA SER A 104 -14.97 25.08 -10.28
C SER A 104 -13.67 25.36 -9.52
N ARG A 105 -13.57 24.90 -8.26
CA ARG A 105 -12.43 25.17 -7.37
C ARG A 105 -11.46 23.98 -7.32
N ASN A 106 -10.48 24.03 -6.42
CA ASN A 106 -9.42 23.02 -6.41
C ASN A 106 -9.93 21.65 -5.94
N LEU A 107 -9.65 20.62 -6.75
CA LEU A 107 -9.74 19.21 -6.36
C LEU A 107 -8.32 18.63 -6.25
N ARG A 108 -8.06 17.87 -5.19
CA ARG A 108 -6.80 17.17 -4.98
C ARG A 108 -7.06 15.75 -4.49
N HIS A 109 -6.12 14.85 -4.76
CA HIS A 109 -6.01 13.58 -4.04
C HIS A 109 -4.73 13.61 -3.20
N THR A 110 -4.66 12.84 -2.11
CA THR A 110 -3.48 12.84 -1.22
C THR A 110 -2.17 12.48 -1.93
N VAL A 111 -2.24 11.83 -3.09
CA VAL A 111 -1.07 11.50 -3.94
C VAL A 111 -0.32 12.73 -4.45
N THR A 112 -1.02 13.85 -4.62
CA THR A 112 -0.44 15.12 -5.11
C THR A 112 -0.12 16.09 -3.99
N TRP A 113 -0.42 15.75 -2.73
CA TRP A 113 -0.08 16.60 -1.59
C TRP A 113 1.43 16.59 -1.33
N ARG A 114 2.03 17.75 -1.10
CA ARG A 114 3.48 17.91 -0.92
C ARG A 114 3.84 18.63 0.37
N SER A 115 3.05 19.61 0.78
CA SER A 115 3.27 20.31 2.04
C SER A 115 1.95 20.73 2.69
N GLU A 116 1.94 20.72 4.00
CA GLU A 116 0.95 21.33 4.86
C GLU A 116 0.72 22.83 4.57
N GLU A 117 1.73 23.54 4.07
CA GLU A 117 1.62 24.94 3.69
C GLU A 117 0.73 25.15 2.45
N ASP A 118 0.50 24.10 1.65
CA ASP A 118 -0.35 24.15 0.47
C ASP A 118 -1.78 24.61 0.78
N PHE A 119 -2.21 24.48 2.05
CA PHE A 119 -3.55 24.84 2.52
C PHE A 119 -3.59 26.13 3.33
N ARG A 120 -2.50 26.92 3.32
CA ARG A 120 -2.41 28.19 4.03
C ARG A 120 -3.55 29.12 3.65
N LYS A 121 -4.31 29.57 4.65
CA LYS A 121 -5.48 30.46 4.55
C LYS A 121 -6.62 29.90 3.68
N GLN A 122 -6.67 28.60 3.43
CA GLN A 122 -7.74 27.94 2.67
C GLN A 122 -8.71 27.21 3.59
N LYS A 123 -10.00 27.25 3.26
CA LYS A 123 -11.03 26.40 3.84
C LYS A 123 -11.01 25.07 3.10
N ILE A 124 -10.72 23.97 3.79
CA ILE A 124 -10.49 22.66 3.15
C ILE A 124 -11.51 21.62 3.61
N LEU A 125 -11.89 20.74 2.69
CA LEU A 125 -12.71 19.55 2.95
C LEU A 125 -11.91 18.29 2.61
N ILE A 126 -11.68 17.44 3.60
CA ILE A 126 -11.04 16.13 3.42
C ILE A 126 -12.12 15.07 3.29
N VAL A 127 -12.03 14.23 2.26
CA VAL A 127 -12.96 13.12 2.01
C VAL A 127 -12.27 11.80 2.35
N GLY A 128 -12.75 11.10 3.38
CA GLY A 128 -12.17 9.85 3.88
C GLY A 128 -11.58 9.99 5.28
N THR A 129 -11.31 8.85 5.93
CA THR A 129 -10.91 8.79 7.34
C THR A 129 -9.71 7.89 7.63
N SER A 130 -9.04 7.36 6.61
CA SER A 130 -7.86 6.49 6.79
C SER A 130 -6.59 7.28 7.11
N GLU A 131 -5.43 6.62 7.18
CA GLU A 131 -4.16 7.21 7.61
C GLU A 131 -3.81 8.51 6.88
N SER A 132 -3.96 8.56 5.55
CA SER A 132 -3.68 9.78 4.80
C SER A 132 -4.61 10.93 5.15
N ALA A 133 -5.87 10.65 5.51
CA ALA A 133 -6.80 11.68 5.96
C ALA A 133 -6.39 12.23 7.32
N VAL A 134 -5.90 11.35 8.21
CA VAL A 134 -5.34 11.76 9.51
C VAL A 134 -4.14 12.67 9.29
N ASP A 135 -3.13 12.23 8.52
CA ASP A 135 -1.91 13.02 8.30
C ASP A 135 -2.22 14.38 7.67
N VAL A 136 -3.02 14.43 6.60
CA VAL A 136 -3.41 15.71 5.97
C VAL A 136 -4.17 16.59 6.94
N CYS A 137 -5.15 16.03 7.66
CA CYS A 137 -5.96 16.80 8.61
C CYS A 137 -5.08 17.47 9.67
N LEU A 138 -4.25 16.67 10.35
CA LEU A 138 -3.48 17.16 11.48
C LEU A 138 -2.39 18.15 11.07
N GLN A 139 -1.72 17.90 9.95
CA GLN A 139 -0.68 18.80 9.46
C GLN A 139 -1.26 20.11 8.89
N SER A 140 -2.49 20.09 8.37
CA SER A 140 -3.13 21.29 7.81
C SER A 140 -3.67 22.25 8.87
N LEU A 141 -3.93 21.78 10.10
CA LEU A 141 -4.55 22.59 11.17
C LEU A 141 -3.90 23.96 11.42
N PRO A 142 -2.56 24.10 11.47
CA PRO A 142 -1.92 25.40 11.69
C PRO A 142 -2.04 26.38 10.51
N TYR A 143 -2.43 25.89 9.33
CA TYR A 143 -2.39 26.64 8.08
C TYR A 143 -3.79 26.94 7.53
N ALA A 144 -4.76 26.05 7.73
CA ALA A 144 -6.11 26.18 7.21
C ALA A 144 -6.84 27.41 7.76
N ARG A 145 -7.76 27.95 6.95
CA ARG A 145 -8.68 29.02 7.36
C ARG A 145 -9.90 28.40 8.02
N GLY A 146 -9.98 28.55 9.34
CA GLY A 146 -11.09 27.99 10.13
C GLY A 146 -10.89 26.50 10.39
N PRO A 147 -11.98 25.75 10.68
CA PRO A 147 -11.86 24.32 10.91
C PRO A 147 -11.52 23.58 9.61
N VAL A 148 -10.79 22.47 9.76
CA VAL A 148 -10.60 21.48 8.70
C VAL A 148 -11.83 20.58 8.67
N TYR A 149 -12.57 20.57 7.57
CA TYR A 149 -13.76 19.75 7.42
C TYR A 149 -13.37 18.33 7.03
N VAL A 150 -13.99 17.32 7.66
CA VAL A 150 -13.75 15.90 7.37
C VAL A 150 -15.08 15.21 7.08
N SER A 151 -15.31 14.83 5.82
CA SER A 151 -16.46 14.02 5.41
C SER A 151 -16.23 12.57 5.83
N GLN A 152 -16.89 12.16 6.91
CA GLN A 152 -16.67 10.88 7.57
C GLN A 152 -17.88 9.96 7.41
N ARG A 153 -17.67 8.81 6.76
CA ARG A 153 -18.66 7.72 6.74
C ARG A 153 -18.54 6.81 7.96
N THR A 154 -17.31 6.51 8.36
CA THR A 154 -16.99 5.59 9.46
C THR A 154 -15.77 6.11 10.20
N PRO A 155 -15.76 6.14 11.55
CA PRO A 155 -14.58 6.51 12.32
C PRO A 155 -13.36 5.67 11.97
N HIS A 156 -12.18 6.27 12.17
CA HIS A 156 -10.94 5.53 11.99
C HIS A 156 -10.84 4.40 13.03
N PRO A 157 -10.60 3.14 12.63
CA PRO A 157 -10.63 2.01 13.56
C PRO A 157 -9.53 2.04 14.63
N ARG A 158 -8.38 2.69 14.38
CA ARG A 158 -7.31 2.83 15.39
C ARG A 158 -7.36 4.14 16.18
N PHE A 159 -7.95 5.17 15.58
CA PHE A 159 -7.92 6.54 16.10
C PHE A 159 -9.34 7.13 16.05
N PRO A 160 -10.31 6.53 16.75
CA PRO A 160 -11.72 6.83 16.56
C PRO A 160 -12.09 8.28 16.87
N THR A 161 -11.34 8.97 17.74
CA THR A 161 -11.61 10.36 18.13
C THR A 161 -10.69 11.39 17.47
N VAL A 162 -9.80 10.98 16.55
CA VAL A 162 -8.79 11.87 15.96
C VAL A 162 -9.38 13.12 15.29
N PHE A 163 -10.59 13.00 14.76
CA PHE A 163 -11.31 14.09 14.11
C PHE A 163 -12.25 14.87 15.06
N SER A 164 -12.38 14.47 16.31
CA SER A 164 -13.15 15.18 17.35
C SER A 164 -12.37 16.31 18.03
N ARG A 165 -11.14 16.58 17.56
CA ARG A 165 -10.22 17.52 18.17
C ARG A 165 -10.53 18.98 17.81
N PRO A 166 -10.07 19.96 18.61
CA PRO A 166 -10.23 21.37 18.28
C PRO A 166 -9.66 21.71 16.90
N GLY A 167 -10.40 22.51 16.13
CA GLY A 167 -10.02 22.89 14.76
C GLY A 167 -10.40 21.88 13.68
N VAL A 168 -11.06 20.77 14.01
CA VAL A 168 -11.63 19.83 13.05
C VAL A 168 -13.15 19.83 13.15
N GLU A 169 -13.82 19.81 12.01
CA GLU A 169 -15.28 19.69 11.91
C GLU A 169 -15.64 18.44 11.12
N VAL A 170 -16.16 17.43 11.81
CA VAL A 170 -16.66 16.21 11.16
C VAL A 170 -18.02 16.49 10.56
N VAL A 171 -18.17 16.18 9.28
CA VAL A 171 -19.42 16.39 8.53
C VAL A 171 -19.92 15.10 7.90
N ALA A 172 -21.21 15.08 7.56
CA ALA A 172 -21.82 13.96 6.87
C ALA A 172 -21.19 13.70 5.49
N THR A 173 -21.48 12.53 4.92
CA THR A 173 -21.00 12.18 3.58
C THR A 173 -21.56 13.11 2.51
N ILE A 174 -20.81 13.27 1.42
CA ILE A 174 -21.22 14.12 0.30
C ILE A 174 -22.35 13.44 -0.47
N SER A 175 -23.43 14.19 -0.71
CA SER A 175 -24.52 13.81 -1.61
C SER A 175 -24.18 14.18 -3.05
N HIS A 176 -23.81 15.43 -3.30
CA HIS A 176 -23.44 15.94 -4.63
C HIS A 176 -22.68 17.26 -4.53
N PHE A 177 -22.06 17.65 -5.63
CA PHE A 177 -21.45 18.97 -5.82
C PHE A 177 -22.32 19.83 -6.76
N THR A 178 -22.21 21.14 -6.60
CA THR A 178 -22.55 22.12 -7.63
C THR A 178 -21.26 22.76 -8.16
N GLU A 179 -21.36 23.86 -8.89
CA GLU A 179 -20.18 24.61 -9.35
C GLU A 179 -19.34 25.16 -8.19
N ASP A 180 -19.95 25.52 -7.06
CA ASP A 180 -19.30 26.23 -5.95
C ASP A 180 -19.74 25.80 -4.53
N THR A 181 -20.69 24.86 -4.39
CA THR A 181 -21.13 24.29 -3.11
C THR A 181 -20.99 22.78 -3.03
N VAL A 182 -20.77 22.27 -1.81
CA VAL A 182 -20.79 20.83 -1.50
C VAL A 182 -22.03 20.52 -0.67
N HIS A 183 -22.91 19.67 -1.19
CA HIS A 183 -24.14 19.26 -0.52
C HIS A 183 -23.93 17.93 0.19
N LEU A 184 -24.26 17.88 1.47
CA LEU A 184 -24.09 16.70 2.31
C LEU A 184 -25.40 15.91 2.43
N THR A 185 -25.29 14.64 2.80
CA THR A 185 -26.44 13.72 2.90
C THR A 185 -27.43 14.07 4.01
N ASP A 186 -27.03 14.91 4.98
CA ASP A 186 -27.90 15.41 6.05
C ASP A 186 -28.62 16.72 5.69
N GLY A 187 -28.44 17.22 4.46
CA GLY A 187 -29.02 18.47 3.97
C GLY A 187 -28.14 19.70 4.23
N THR A 188 -27.03 19.57 4.96
CA THR A 188 -26.05 20.65 5.14
C THR A 188 -25.41 21.02 3.80
N VAL A 189 -25.18 22.32 3.59
CA VAL A 189 -24.49 22.84 2.41
C VAL A 189 -23.22 23.54 2.86
N LEU A 190 -22.07 23.04 2.42
CA LEU A 190 -20.78 23.68 2.64
C LEU A 190 -20.52 24.66 1.50
N THR A 191 -20.37 25.93 1.85
CA THR A 191 -19.95 27.00 0.94
C THR A 191 -18.50 27.38 1.17
N ASP A 192 -17.91 28.06 0.19
CA ASP A 192 -16.56 28.64 0.26
C ASP A 192 -15.44 27.64 0.57
N ILE A 193 -15.62 26.37 0.21
CA ILE A 193 -14.54 25.38 0.24
C ILE A 193 -13.55 25.74 -0.86
N ASP A 194 -12.31 26.05 -0.51
CA ASP A 194 -11.28 26.42 -1.48
C ASP A 194 -10.66 25.19 -2.14
N THR A 195 -10.48 24.12 -1.35
CA THR A 195 -9.90 22.85 -1.81
C THR A 195 -10.62 21.65 -1.21
N VAL A 196 -11.00 20.70 -2.06
CA VAL A 196 -11.46 19.36 -1.67
C VAL A 196 -10.31 18.38 -1.83
N VAL A 197 -9.98 17.65 -0.78
CA VAL A 197 -8.88 16.67 -0.74
C VAL A 197 -9.44 15.27 -0.57
N PHE A 198 -9.35 14.47 -1.61
CA PHE A 198 -9.69 13.05 -1.59
C PHE A 198 -8.57 12.26 -0.91
N ALA A 199 -8.85 11.76 0.30
CA ALA A 199 -8.03 10.81 1.04
C ALA A 199 -8.64 9.41 0.97
N THR A 200 -9.04 9.03 -0.24
CA THR A 200 -9.86 7.86 -0.52
C THR A 200 -9.04 6.66 -1.01
N GLY A 201 -7.72 6.69 -0.93
CA GLY A 201 -6.86 5.54 -1.24
C GLY A 201 -6.66 5.31 -2.73
N TYR A 202 -6.28 4.10 -3.12
CA TYR A 202 -5.76 3.81 -4.46
C TYR A 202 -6.36 2.53 -5.04
N PHE A 203 -6.18 2.34 -6.35
CA PHE A 203 -6.47 1.09 -7.03
C PHE A 203 -5.20 0.29 -7.28
N TYR A 204 -5.29 -1.04 -7.17
CA TYR A 204 -4.30 -1.94 -7.74
C TYR A 204 -4.42 -1.88 -9.27
N THR A 205 -3.30 -1.58 -9.94
CA THR A 205 -3.26 -1.45 -11.40
C THR A 205 -1.97 -2.05 -11.95
N TYR A 206 -2.12 -2.75 -13.08
CA TYR A 206 -1.03 -3.37 -13.82
C TYR A 206 -1.35 -3.23 -15.31
N PRO A 207 -1.32 -1.99 -15.85
CA PRO A 207 -1.84 -1.71 -17.19
C PRO A 207 -1.04 -2.44 -18.29
N PHE A 208 0.22 -2.78 -18.00
CA PHE A 208 1.11 -3.56 -18.86
C PHE A 208 0.86 -5.08 -18.80
N LEU A 209 -0.04 -5.58 -17.93
CA LEU A 209 -0.38 -7.00 -17.88
C LEU A 209 -1.71 -7.25 -18.58
N SER A 210 -1.64 -7.75 -19.81
CA SER A 210 -2.81 -8.09 -20.62
C SER A 210 -3.70 -9.15 -19.95
N SER A 211 -5.02 -9.02 -20.14
CA SER A 211 -6.02 -9.99 -19.70
C SER A 211 -5.86 -11.38 -20.33
N LYS A 212 -5.07 -11.49 -21.42
CA LYS A 212 -4.68 -12.75 -22.05
C LYS A 212 -3.68 -13.56 -21.23
N ILE A 213 -2.89 -12.92 -20.36
CA ILE A 213 -1.88 -13.57 -19.52
C ILE A 213 -2.48 -13.98 -18.18
N ARG A 214 -3.25 -13.08 -17.58
CA ARG A 214 -3.87 -13.26 -16.26
C ARG A 214 -5.07 -12.32 -16.12
N PRO A 215 -6.05 -12.63 -15.26
CA PRO A 215 -7.22 -11.77 -15.10
C PRO A 215 -6.84 -10.40 -14.50
N PRO A 216 -7.54 -9.32 -14.90
CA PRO A 216 -7.28 -7.98 -14.38
C PRO A 216 -7.74 -7.84 -12.92
N PRO A 217 -7.32 -6.77 -12.21
CA PRO A 217 -7.81 -6.48 -10.88
C PRO A 217 -9.34 -6.34 -10.80
N VAL A 218 -9.96 -6.97 -9.80
CA VAL A 218 -11.41 -6.93 -9.56
C VAL A 218 -11.75 -5.63 -8.82
N ALA A 219 -12.52 -4.76 -9.49
CA ALA A 219 -12.91 -3.44 -8.99
C ALA A 219 -11.74 -2.56 -8.50
N GLY A 220 -10.52 -2.87 -8.97
CA GLY A 220 -9.28 -2.23 -8.52
C GLY A 220 -8.87 -2.54 -7.07
N TYR A 221 -9.50 -3.52 -6.41
CA TYR A 221 -9.24 -3.86 -5.00
C TYR A 221 -8.49 -5.18 -4.81
N ARG A 222 -8.75 -6.16 -5.67
CA ARG A 222 -8.16 -7.49 -5.57
C ARG A 222 -7.47 -7.89 -6.87
N ILE A 223 -6.32 -8.51 -6.74
CA ILE A 223 -5.59 -9.18 -7.80
C ILE A 223 -5.93 -10.67 -7.70
N PRO A 224 -6.79 -11.20 -8.60
CA PRO A 224 -7.18 -12.61 -8.55
C PRO A 224 -6.01 -13.52 -8.91
N GLY A 225 -6.03 -14.75 -8.39
CA GLY A 225 -5.07 -15.80 -8.69
C GLY A 225 -3.67 -15.56 -8.14
N LEU A 226 -3.56 -14.93 -6.96
CA LEU A 226 -2.27 -14.58 -6.36
C LEU A 226 -2.07 -15.29 -5.02
N TYR A 227 -1.47 -16.49 -5.07
CA TYR A 227 -1.21 -17.31 -3.89
C TYR A 227 -0.23 -16.61 -2.95
N GLN A 228 -0.58 -16.57 -1.66
CA GLN A 228 0.16 -15.83 -0.64
C GLN A 228 0.46 -14.37 -1.01
N HIS A 229 -0.36 -13.75 -1.87
CA HIS A 229 -0.12 -12.40 -2.39
C HIS A 229 1.20 -12.23 -3.17
N ILE A 230 1.86 -13.33 -3.57
CA ILE A 230 3.18 -13.34 -4.22
C ILE A 230 3.14 -14.09 -5.55
N PHE A 231 2.66 -15.33 -5.56
CA PHE A 231 2.83 -16.24 -6.70
C PHE A 231 1.61 -16.25 -7.60
N ASP A 232 1.79 -16.02 -8.91
CA ASP A 232 0.68 -16.05 -9.86
C ASP A 232 0.28 -17.50 -10.15
N ILE A 233 -0.92 -17.90 -9.73
CA ILE A 233 -1.45 -19.28 -9.84
C ILE A 233 -1.53 -19.72 -11.31
N TYR A 234 -1.73 -18.78 -12.24
CA TYR A 234 -1.79 -19.04 -13.67
C TYR A 234 -0.40 -19.22 -14.31
N ASN A 235 0.64 -18.66 -13.70
CA ASN A 235 1.98 -18.54 -14.27
C ASN A 235 3.08 -18.75 -13.20
N PRO A 236 3.04 -19.80 -12.35
CA PRO A 236 3.82 -19.88 -11.10
C PRO A 236 5.34 -19.88 -11.32
N ASP A 237 5.80 -20.42 -12.45
CA ASP A 237 7.22 -20.49 -12.81
C ASP A 237 7.70 -19.27 -13.59
N THR A 238 6.84 -18.28 -13.87
CA THR A 238 7.17 -17.17 -14.78
C THR A 238 6.76 -15.79 -14.27
N ILE A 239 5.71 -15.67 -13.46
CA ILE A 239 5.24 -14.38 -12.94
C ILE A 239 5.07 -14.47 -11.42
N ALA A 240 5.66 -13.50 -10.72
CA ALA A 240 5.45 -13.29 -9.30
C ALA A 240 5.34 -11.80 -8.99
N PHE A 241 4.84 -11.47 -7.80
CA PHE A 241 4.58 -10.11 -7.36
C PHE A 241 5.31 -9.84 -6.05
N VAL A 242 5.83 -8.62 -5.91
CA VAL A 242 6.39 -8.13 -4.65
C VAL A 242 5.66 -6.85 -4.28
N GLY A 243 5.23 -6.77 -3.02
CA GLY A 243 4.62 -5.56 -2.46
C GLY A 243 3.13 -5.37 -2.74
N VAL A 244 2.40 -6.45 -3.02
CA VAL A 244 0.94 -6.43 -3.10
C VAL A 244 0.29 -6.36 -1.72
N ALA A 245 0.79 -7.15 -0.76
CA ALA A 245 0.26 -7.20 0.60
C ALA A 245 0.47 -5.86 1.32
N ASN A 246 -0.59 -5.36 1.93
CA ASN A 246 -0.63 -4.10 2.66
C ASN A 246 -0.76 -4.36 4.17
N ALA A 247 -0.27 -3.42 4.98
CA ALA A 247 -0.18 -3.52 6.43
C ALA A 247 0.61 -4.76 6.94
N SER A 248 1.53 -5.30 6.14
CA SER A 248 2.21 -6.58 6.42
C SER A 248 3.56 -6.48 7.11
N LEU A 249 4.00 -5.29 7.55
CA LEU A 249 5.41 -4.94 7.76
C LEU A 249 6.16 -4.90 6.42
N SER A 250 5.93 -3.82 5.67
CA SER A 250 6.20 -3.71 4.23
C SER A 250 7.58 -4.22 3.82
N TRP A 251 8.65 -3.58 4.30
CA TRP A 251 10.05 -3.92 3.98
C TRP A 251 10.36 -5.40 4.18
N LEU A 252 10.08 -5.89 5.39
CA LEU A 252 10.33 -7.28 5.78
C LEU A 252 9.54 -8.25 4.89
N THR A 253 8.29 -7.92 4.57
CA THR A 253 7.46 -8.76 3.69
C THR A 253 7.99 -8.76 2.26
N TRP A 254 8.45 -7.61 1.77
CA TRP A 254 8.97 -7.49 0.41
C TRP A 254 10.26 -8.29 0.23
N GLU A 255 11.18 -8.18 1.19
CA GLU A 255 12.43 -8.96 1.22
C GLU A 255 12.14 -10.46 1.24
N LYS A 256 11.22 -10.90 2.11
CA LYS A 256 10.84 -12.31 2.21
C LYS A 256 10.16 -12.81 0.93
N SER A 257 9.30 -12.00 0.31
CA SER A 257 8.68 -12.33 -0.97
C SER A 257 9.73 -12.52 -2.06
N ALA A 258 10.67 -11.59 -2.17
CA ALA A 258 11.77 -11.67 -3.13
C ALA A 258 12.67 -12.90 -2.89
N PHE A 259 12.96 -13.21 -1.63
CA PHE A 259 13.74 -14.38 -1.25
C PHE A 259 13.05 -15.69 -1.63
N LEU A 260 11.76 -15.85 -1.31
CA LEU A 260 10.98 -17.03 -1.66
C LEU A 260 10.84 -17.21 -3.17
N ILE A 261 10.66 -16.13 -3.93
CA ILE A 261 10.68 -16.15 -5.40
C ILE A 261 12.03 -16.70 -5.90
N GLY A 262 13.14 -16.20 -5.35
CA GLY A 262 14.48 -16.68 -5.68
C GLY A 262 14.69 -18.17 -5.37
N LEU A 263 14.18 -18.66 -4.23
CA LEU A 263 14.22 -20.09 -3.89
C LEU A 263 13.37 -20.93 -4.85
N LEU A 264 12.17 -20.46 -5.20
CA LEU A 264 11.27 -21.18 -6.08
C LEU A 264 11.89 -21.33 -7.48
N TRP A 265 12.31 -20.22 -8.09
CA TRP A 265 12.84 -20.23 -9.46
C TRP A 265 14.25 -20.83 -9.56
N SER A 266 14.99 -20.95 -8.45
CA SER A 266 16.22 -21.76 -8.41
C SER A 266 15.99 -23.24 -8.12
N GLY A 267 14.73 -23.67 -7.97
CA GLY A 267 14.33 -25.06 -7.72
C GLY A 267 14.63 -25.56 -6.32
N LYS A 268 14.87 -24.65 -5.36
CA LYS A 268 15.18 -24.97 -3.96
C LYS A 268 13.94 -25.22 -3.12
N ILE A 269 12.81 -24.65 -3.50
CA ILE A 269 11.49 -24.93 -2.90
C ILE A 269 10.48 -25.27 -3.98
N ARG A 270 9.30 -25.77 -3.58
CA ARG A 270 8.17 -26.01 -4.46
C ARG A 270 6.91 -25.45 -3.83
N LEU A 271 6.04 -24.85 -4.65
CA LEU A 271 4.72 -24.45 -4.20
C LEU A 271 3.82 -25.67 -3.98
N PRO A 272 2.80 -25.57 -3.11
CA PRO A 272 1.76 -26.59 -3.00
C PRO A 272 1.00 -26.76 -4.32
N ALA A 273 0.24 -27.85 -4.43
CA ALA A 273 -0.54 -28.13 -5.63
C ALA A 273 -1.50 -26.97 -5.95
N LYS A 274 -1.75 -26.73 -7.24
CA LYS A 274 -2.61 -25.62 -7.71
C LYS A 274 -3.97 -25.56 -6.99
N VAL A 275 -4.59 -26.72 -6.75
CA VAL A 275 -5.87 -26.80 -6.02
C VAL A 275 -5.77 -26.21 -4.60
N GLN A 276 -4.67 -26.48 -3.88
CA GLN A 276 -4.46 -25.94 -2.53
C GLN A 276 -4.24 -24.42 -2.57
N GLN A 277 -3.61 -23.91 -3.63
CA GLN A 277 -3.43 -22.46 -3.83
C GLN A 277 -4.78 -21.77 -4.09
N GLU A 278 -5.64 -22.38 -4.92
CA GLU A 278 -7.00 -21.90 -5.21
C GLU A 278 -7.91 -21.99 -3.97
N GLU A 279 -7.78 -23.04 -3.16
CA GLU A 279 -8.47 -23.18 -1.87
C GLU A 279 -8.05 -22.09 -0.88
N TRP A 280 -6.76 -21.77 -0.81
CA TRP A 280 -6.25 -20.65 0.00
C TRP A 280 -6.86 -19.31 -0.45
N GLU A 281 -6.90 -19.05 -1.77
CA GLU A 281 -7.51 -17.83 -2.30
C GLU A 281 -9.01 -17.77 -1.97
N ALA A 282 -9.74 -18.86 -2.20
CA ALA A 282 -11.18 -18.93 -1.95
C ALA A 282 -11.52 -18.72 -0.47
N LYS A 283 -10.73 -19.32 0.44
CA LYS A 283 -10.88 -19.13 1.89
C LYS A 283 -10.65 -17.67 2.26
N ARG A 284 -9.54 -17.07 1.82
CA ARG A 284 -9.23 -15.67 2.12
C ARG A 284 -10.30 -14.72 1.58
N LEU A 285 -10.79 -14.98 0.37
CA LEU A 285 -11.87 -14.20 -0.24
C LEU A 285 -13.17 -14.29 0.57
N THR A 286 -13.52 -15.48 1.05
CA THR A 286 -14.70 -15.68 1.91
C THR A 286 -14.58 -14.92 3.22
N GLU A 287 -13.39 -14.88 3.82
CA GLU A 287 -13.16 -14.22 5.10
C GLU A 287 -13.09 -12.68 5.01
N THR A 288 -12.68 -12.13 3.86
CA THR A 288 -12.32 -10.70 3.76
C THR A 288 -13.03 -9.91 2.67
N GLY A 289 -13.61 -10.60 1.67
CA GLY A 289 -14.11 -9.98 0.45
C GLY A 289 -13.01 -9.31 -0.38
N ASP A 290 -13.35 -8.76 -1.55
CA ASP A 290 -12.36 -8.18 -2.47
C ASP A 290 -11.59 -6.99 -1.86
N ARG A 291 -12.26 -6.16 -1.06
CA ARG A 291 -11.70 -4.89 -0.58
C ARG A 291 -10.57 -5.05 0.44
N LEU A 292 -10.62 -6.09 1.26
CA LEU A 292 -9.64 -6.33 2.33
C LEU A 292 -8.71 -7.51 2.03
N PHE A 293 -8.86 -8.14 0.85
CA PHE A 293 -8.16 -9.37 0.49
C PHE A 293 -6.64 -9.30 0.70
N HIS A 294 -6.00 -8.23 0.21
CA HIS A 294 -4.56 -8.01 0.32
C HIS A 294 -4.14 -7.20 1.56
N ILE A 295 -5.06 -6.91 2.49
CA ILE A 295 -4.75 -6.11 3.69
C ILE A 295 -4.65 -7.04 4.90
N LEU A 296 -3.46 -7.10 5.52
CA LEU A 296 -3.23 -7.82 6.78
C LEU A 296 -3.58 -6.90 7.95
N ALA A 297 -4.87 -6.67 8.10
CA ALA A 297 -5.43 -5.65 8.99
C ALA A 297 -5.18 -5.97 10.47
N ARG A 298 -5.28 -7.25 10.84
CA ARG A 298 -5.20 -7.70 12.23
C ARG A 298 -3.76 -8.09 12.61
N PRO A 299 -3.28 -7.85 13.85
CA PRO A 299 -1.93 -8.21 14.26
C PRO A 299 -1.60 -9.70 14.08
N TRP A 300 -2.54 -10.59 14.42
CA TRP A 300 -2.35 -12.04 14.26
C TRP A 300 -2.33 -12.49 12.80
N GLU A 301 -3.02 -11.81 11.88
CA GLU A 301 -2.95 -12.13 10.45
C GLU A 301 -1.53 -11.98 9.92
N ARG A 302 -0.76 -11.02 10.44
CA ARG A 302 0.64 -10.80 10.02
C ARG A 302 1.54 -11.94 10.48
N VAL A 303 1.34 -12.41 11.72
CA VAL A 303 2.10 -13.53 12.28
C VAL A 303 1.79 -14.80 11.51
N ILE A 304 0.50 -15.12 11.37
CA ILE A 304 0.04 -16.31 10.62
C ILE A 304 0.55 -16.26 9.18
N TYR A 305 0.42 -15.12 8.49
CA TYR A 305 0.92 -14.98 7.12
C TYR A 305 2.43 -15.21 7.05
N TRP A 306 3.20 -14.68 8.00
CA TRP A 306 4.64 -14.93 8.04
C TRP A 306 4.98 -16.38 8.30
N ASP A 307 4.26 -17.05 9.20
CA ASP A 307 4.45 -18.48 9.45
C ASP A 307 4.11 -19.30 8.19
N GLU A 308 2.99 -19.01 7.53
CA GLU A 308 2.61 -19.65 6.25
C GLU A 308 3.69 -19.46 5.17
N LEU A 309 4.28 -18.26 5.07
CA LEU A 309 5.40 -18.03 4.16
C LEU A 309 6.68 -18.80 4.54
N ASN A 310 6.92 -19.03 5.84
CA ASN A 310 8.07 -19.82 6.30
C ASN A 310 7.90 -21.30 5.99
N GLU A 311 6.68 -21.82 6.13
CA GLU A 311 6.35 -23.21 5.79
C GLU A 311 6.66 -23.55 4.32
N LEU A 312 6.53 -22.58 3.41
CA LEU A 312 6.92 -22.77 2.00
C LEU A 312 8.42 -23.09 1.81
N ALA A 313 9.25 -22.74 2.78
CA ALA A 313 10.70 -22.97 2.75
C ALA A 313 11.19 -23.87 3.89
N ALA A 314 10.30 -24.58 4.60
CA ALA A 314 10.65 -25.41 5.76
C ALA A 314 11.73 -26.46 5.44
N ASP A 315 11.59 -27.20 4.33
CA ASP A 315 12.58 -28.21 3.92
C ASP A 315 13.95 -27.59 3.61
N TYR A 316 13.97 -26.41 2.99
CA TYR A 316 15.19 -25.67 2.69
C TYR A 316 15.89 -25.21 3.98
N LEU A 317 15.12 -24.72 4.96
CA LEU A 317 15.61 -24.33 6.28
C LEU A 317 16.28 -25.48 7.03
N HIS A 318 15.78 -26.71 6.87
CA HIS A 318 16.34 -27.89 7.56
C HIS A 318 17.62 -28.44 6.93
N THR A 319 17.95 -28.09 5.68
CA THR A 319 18.98 -28.80 4.90
C THR A 319 20.12 -27.91 4.40
N ASP A 320 19.83 -26.69 3.96
CA ASP A 320 20.75 -25.88 3.12
C ASP A 320 20.95 -24.43 3.62
N ALA A 321 20.26 -23.99 4.68
CA ALA A 321 20.24 -22.59 5.10
C ALA A 321 21.50 -22.18 5.89
N THR A 322 22.48 -21.59 5.20
CA THR A 322 23.64 -20.94 5.83
C THR A 322 23.36 -19.50 6.30
N ASP A 323 22.25 -18.90 5.84
CA ASP A 323 21.73 -17.60 6.31
C ASP A 323 20.19 -17.62 6.27
N ASP A 324 19.58 -17.98 7.41
CA ASP A 324 18.13 -18.21 7.60
C ASP A 324 17.38 -16.98 8.13
N THR A 325 18.07 -15.86 8.30
CA THR A 325 17.57 -14.70 9.06
C THR A 325 16.28 -14.11 8.49
N LEU A 326 16.13 -14.08 7.16
CA LEU A 326 14.94 -13.57 6.45
C LEU A 326 13.71 -14.50 6.53
N LEU A 327 13.90 -15.76 6.94
CA LEU A 327 12.84 -16.75 7.11
C LEU A 327 12.53 -17.01 8.60
N ARG A 328 12.97 -16.13 9.50
CA ARG A 328 12.60 -16.22 10.92
C ARG A 328 11.18 -15.68 11.12
N SER A 329 10.38 -16.41 11.88
CA SER A 329 9.09 -15.91 12.38
C SER A 329 9.31 -14.80 13.41
N PHE A 330 8.32 -13.93 13.59
CA PHE A 330 8.32 -12.94 14.66
C PHE A 330 7.46 -13.42 15.84
N PRO A 331 7.93 -13.31 17.09
CA PRO A 331 7.07 -13.51 18.26
C PRO A 331 5.86 -12.58 18.19
N PHE A 332 4.68 -13.08 18.54
CA PHE A 332 3.46 -12.27 18.55
C PHE A 332 3.61 -11.05 19.47
N GLU A 333 4.30 -11.22 20.60
CA GLU A 333 4.64 -10.15 21.54
C GLU A 333 5.44 -9.04 20.88
N TRP A 334 6.38 -9.38 19.99
CA TRP A 334 7.16 -8.37 19.26
C TRP A 334 6.28 -7.55 18.32
N VAL A 335 5.36 -8.19 17.59
CA VAL A 335 4.39 -7.47 16.73
C VAL A 335 3.46 -6.58 17.56
N VAL A 336 3.04 -7.04 18.74
CA VAL A 336 2.24 -6.24 19.67
C VAL A 336 3.03 -5.04 20.20
N GLU A 337 4.27 -5.23 20.63
CA GLU A 337 5.14 -4.14 21.10
C GLU A 337 5.45 -3.13 19.99
N LEU A 338 5.69 -3.58 18.76
CA LEU A 338 5.85 -2.71 17.59
C LEU A 338 4.59 -1.88 17.29
N MET A 339 3.41 -2.40 17.62
CA MET A 339 2.17 -1.65 17.47
C MET A 339 1.98 -0.63 18.60
N LYS A 340 2.42 -0.93 19.82
CA LYS A 340 2.44 0.00 20.97
C LYS A 340 3.47 1.12 20.79
N SER A 341 4.60 0.86 20.14
CA SER A 341 5.61 1.88 19.84
C SER A 341 5.15 2.96 18.86
N ARG A 342 3.89 2.89 18.38
CA ARG A 342 3.23 3.95 17.60
C ARG A 342 2.65 5.06 18.49
N ASP A 343 2.53 4.84 19.80
CA ASP A 343 2.03 5.82 20.78
C ASP A 343 2.84 7.13 20.78
N PRO A 344 4.19 7.16 20.71
CA PRO A 344 4.95 8.41 20.65
C PRO A 344 4.63 9.26 19.41
N LYS A 345 4.42 8.63 18.24
CA LYS A 345 4.03 9.37 17.03
C LYS A 345 2.59 9.91 17.14
N ALA A 346 1.67 9.12 17.68
CA ALA A 346 0.31 9.58 17.95
C ALA A 346 0.30 10.75 18.96
N ASN A 347 1.06 10.63 20.04
CA ASN A 347 1.25 11.65 21.06
C ASN A 347 1.90 12.93 20.52
N PHE A 348 2.85 12.82 19.59
CA PHE A 348 3.44 13.98 18.89
C PHE A 348 2.35 14.82 18.22
N TYR A 349 1.33 14.17 17.65
CA TYR A 349 0.17 14.86 17.08
C TYR A 349 -0.94 15.16 18.10
N GLY A 350 -0.72 14.91 19.40
CA GLY A 350 -1.72 15.11 20.45
C GLY A 350 -2.88 14.11 20.41
N ILE A 351 -2.68 12.95 19.78
CA ILE A 351 -3.62 11.81 19.84
C ILE A 351 -3.27 11.02 21.10
N THR A 352 -4.07 11.20 22.16
CA THR A 352 -3.86 10.58 23.47
C THR A 352 -4.79 9.40 23.74
N ASP A 353 -5.62 9.02 22.78
CA ASP A 353 -6.43 7.81 22.86
C ASP A 353 -5.50 6.60 23.07
N GLN A 354 -5.92 5.62 23.88
CA GLN A 354 -5.29 4.31 23.80
C GLN A 354 -5.36 3.84 22.35
N ILE A 355 -4.21 3.66 21.69
CA ILE A 355 -4.18 3.13 20.34
C ILE A 355 -4.78 1.73 20.41
N LEU A 356 -6.03 1.62 20.00
CA LEU A 356 -6.69 0.35 19.89
C LEU A 356 -5.97 -0.40 18.76
N GLY A 357 -5.24 -1.44 19.11
CA GLY A 357 -4.83 -2.45 18.14
C GLY A 357 -6.09 -2.90 17.38
N TRP A 358 -5.96 -3.23 16.09
CA TRP A 358 -7.06 -3.85 15.34
C TRP A 358 -7.42 -5.17 16.03
N GLY A 359 -8.32 -5.13 17.02
CA GLY A 359 -8.42 -6.19 18.02
C GLY A 359 -8.96 -5.80 19.40
N SER A 360 -9.31 -4.54 19.69
CA SER A 360 -10.21 -4.28 20.82
C SER A 360 -11.63 -4.76 20.45
N VAL A 361 -11.89 -6.04 20.73
CA VAL A 361 -13.14 -6.79 20.45
C VAL A 361 -14.32 -6.31 21.33
N GLY A 362 -14.50 -4.99 21.48
CA GLY A 362 -15.46 -4.42 22.42
C GLY A 362 -16.77 -3.91 21.82
N THR A 363 -16.84 -3.55 20.53
CA THR A 363 -17.96 -2.68 20.10
C THR A 363 -18.49 -2.87 18.67
N LEU A 364 -18.01 -3.86 17.91
CA LEU A 364 -18.53 -4.12 16.54
C LEU A 364 -19.25 -5.46 16.38
N LEU A 365 -19.57 -6.15 17.49
CA LEU A 365 -20.38 -7.38 17.50
C LEU A 365 -21.73 -7.17 18.21
N VAL A 366 -22.37 -6.02 18.01
CA VAL A 366 -23.80 -5.86 18.31
C VAL A 366 -24.44 -5.14 17.14
N ASN A 367 -24.88 -5.93 16.16
CA ASN A 367 -26.10 -5.80 15.37
C ASN A 367 -26.02 -6.83 14.24
N GLY A 368 -26.40 -8.06 14.60
CA GLY A 368 -26.87 -9.05 13.63
C GLY A 368 -28.33 -8.80 13.27
#